data_AF-A0A6J0PF78-F1
#
_entry.id   AF-A0A6J0PF78-F1
#
_cell.length_a   1.000
_cell.length_b   1.000
_cell.length_c   1.000
_cell.angle_alpha   90.00
_cell.angle_beta   90.00
_cell.angle_gamma   90.00
#
_symmetry.space_group_name_H-M   'P 1'
#
loop_
_entity.id
_entity.type
_entity.pdbx_description
1 polymer ?
#
loop_
_entity_poly.entity_id
_entity_poly.type
_entity_poly.pdbx_seq_one_letter_code
_entity_poly.pdbx_strand_id
1 'polypeptide(L)'
;MSRLNEKIMDLKTQREELKVDLSRARKGKPPLKDREGKTKRNLSSEALEKKIAQIDSKIEKMELDKKIKEDLKTVALGTSKINYLDPRITVAWCKRHEVPIEKIFNKSLLAKFTWAMDVDPSFRF
;
A
#
# COMPACT_ATOMS: atom_id res chain seq x y z
N MET A 1 -0.19 11.25 12.72
CA MET A 1 1.09 10.54 12.48
C MET A 1 1.35 9.44 13.51
N SER A 2 1.07 9.64 14.81
CA SER A 2 1.32 8.63 15.88
C SER A 2 0.73 7.25 15.60
N ARG A 3 -0.57 7.15 15.33
CA ARG A 3 -1.26 5.87 15.07
C ARG A 3 -0.73 5.09 13.86
N LEU A 4 -0.21 5.77 12.85
CA LEU A 4 0.36 5.10 11.66
C LEU A 4 1.78 4.58 11.96
N ASN A 5 2.56 5.36 12.72
CA ASN A 5 3.87 4.93 13.20
C ASN A 5 3.75 3.73 14.13
N GLU A 6 2.82 3.74 15.09
CA GLU A 6 2.52 2.61 15.98
C GLU A 6 2.24 1.33 15.19
N LYS A 7 1.32 1.39 14.22
CA LYS A 7 1.02 0.22 13.36
C LYS A 7 2.21 -0.27 12.55
N ILE A 8 3.07 0.62 12.06
CA ILE A 8 4.29 0.22 11.35
C ILE A 8 5.27 -0.47 12.31
N MET A 9 5.43 0.04 13.53
CA MET A 9 6.27 -0.59 14.56
C MET A 9 5.74 -1.98 14.95
N ASP A 10 4.43 -2.13 15.11
CA ASP A 10 3.80 -3.42 15.41
C ASP A 10 4.06 -4.43 14.28
N LEU A 11 3.87 -4.02 13.02
CA LEU A 11 4.13 -4.88 11.86
C LEU A 11 5.62 -5.27 11.75
N LYS A 12 6.54 -4.34 12.01
CA LYS A 12 7.98 -4.62 12.05
C LYS A 12 8.31 -5.63 13.15
N THR A 13 7.66 -5.51 14.31
CA THR A 13 7.86 -6.45 15.41
C THR A 13 7.34 -7.84 15.05
N GLN A 14 6.12 -7.93 14.49
CA GLN A 14 5.55 -9.18 13.99
C GLN A 14 6.42 -9.85 12.92
N ARG A 15 7.01 -9.06 12.03
CA ARG A 15 7.95 -9.54 11.01
C ARG A 15 9.18 -10.18 11.64
N GLU A 16 9.82 -9.53 12.61
CA GLU A 16 11.01 -10.07 13.27
C GLU A 16 10.69 -11.34 14.06
N GLU A 17 9.54 -11.40 14.74
CA GLU A 17 9.06 -12.62 15.40
C GLU A 17 8.91 -13.78 14.40
N LEU A 18 8.31 -13.53 13.22
CA LEU A 18 8.14 -14.54 12.17
C LEU A 18 9.47 -14.99 11.56
N LYS A 19 10.45 -14.10 11.42
CA LYS A 19 11.80 -14.46 10.96
C LYS A 19 12.50 -15.39 11.95
N VAL A 20 12.37 -15.12 13.24
CA VAL A 20 12.90 -16.00 14.29
C VAL A 20 12.22 -17.37 14.21
N ASP A 21 10.90 -17.41 14.08
CA ASP A 21 10.14 -18.66 13.94
C ASP A 21 10.54 -19.43 12.66
N LEU A 22 10.79 -18.74 11.55
CA LEU A 22 11.29 -19.32 10.31
C LEU A 22 12.69 -19.93 10.47
N SER A 23 13.60 -19.23 11.15
CA SER A 23 14.95 -19.74 11.42
C SER A 23 14.94 -21.01 12.28
N ARG A 24 13.94 -21.12 13.18
CA ARG A 24 13.73 -22.29 14.04
C ARG A 24 13.10 -23.44 13.28
N ALA A 25 12.08 -23.15 12.46
CA ALA A 25 11.45 -24.14 11.57
C ALA A 25 12.48 -24.78 10.61
N ARG A 26 13.38 -23.98 10.03
CA ARG A 26 14.50 -24.48 9.21
C ARG A 26 15.49 -25.37 9.98
N LYS A 27 15.61 -25.17 11.30
CA LYS A 27 16.43 -25.99 12.21
C LYS A 27 15.66 -27.16 12.84
N GLY A 28 14.42 -27.41 12.42
CA GLY A 28 13.55 -28.46 12.97
C GLY A 28 13.07 -28.21 14.41
N LYS A 29 13.19 -26.98 14.93
CA LYS A 29 12.76 -26.60 16.29
C LYS A 29 11.35 -26.02 16.28
N PRO A 30 10.53 -26.27 17.31
CA PRO A 30 9.20 -25.67 17.42
C PRO A 30 9.29 -24.13 17.55
N PRO A 31 8.25 -23.39 17.11
CA PRO A 31 8.16 -21.94 17.23
C PRO A 31 8.12 -21.51 18.70
N LEU A 32 8.47 -20.24 18.98
CA LEU A 32 8.31 -19.69 20.32
C LEU A 32 6.82 -19.71 20.74
N LYS A 33 6.59 -19.75 22.05
CA LYS A 33 5.29 -19.37 22.61
C LYS A 33 5.00 -17.91 22.25
N ASP A 34 3.73 -17.62 21.97
CA ASP A 34 3.27 -16.27 21.70
C ASP A 34 3.37 -15.39 22.95
N ARG A 35 3.13 -14.07 22.82
CA ARG A 35 3.07 -13.12 23.94
C ARG A 35 2.06 -13.53 25.02
N GLU A 36 1.05 -14.30 24.65
CA GLU A 36 0.04 -14.88 25.55
C GLU A 36 0.44 -16.25 26.14
N GLY A 37 1.66 -16.74 25.90
CA GLY A 37 2.14 -18.02 26.39
C GLY A 37 1.59 -19.26 25.64
N LYS A 38 0.77 -19.06 24.59
CA LYS A 38 0.20 -20.13 23.77
C LYS A 38 1.24 -20.68 22.78
N THR A 39 1.24 -21.99 22.57
CA THR A 39 2.07 -22.64 21.55
C THR A 39 1.62 -22.19 20.17
N LYS A 40 2.49 -21.51 19.41
CA LYS A 40 2.20 -21.13 18.04
C LYS A 40 2.03 -22.38 17.17
N ARG A 41 1.09 -22.32 16.22
CA ARG A 41 0.83 -23.41 15.27
C ARG A 41 2.12 -23.67 14.46
N ASN A 42 2.55 -24.92 14.38
CA ASN A 42 3.67 -25.32 13.52
C ASN A 42 3.28 -25.06 12.05
N LEU A 43 3.75 -23.94 11.51
CA LEU A 43 3.63 -23.60 10.10
C LEU A 43 4.85 -24.14 9.36
N SER A 44 4.65 -24.58 8.11
CA SER A 44 5.78 -24.91 7.24
C SER A 44 6.68 -23.69 7.02
N SER A 45 7.96 -23.92 6.73
CA SER A 45 8.90 -22.86 6.36
C SER A 45 8.35 -21.99 5.23
N GLU A 46 7.77 -22.61 4.21
CA GLU A 46 7.15 -21.93 3.06
C GLU A 46 5.97 -21.02 3.47
N ALA A 47 5.12 -21.48 4.40
CA ALA A 47 4.00 -20.68 4.89
C ALA A 47 4.47 -19.47 5.71
N LEU A 48 5.59 -19.60 6.44
CA LEU A 48 6.21 -18.49 7.17
C LEU A 48 6.86 -17.49 6.20
N GLU A 49 7.55 -17.95 5.16
CA GLU A 49 8.12 -17.09 4.11
C GLU A 49 7.03 -16.27 3.42
N LYS A 50 5.93 -16.91 3.03
CA LYS A 50 4.79 -16.22 2.43
C LYS A 50 4.19 -15.16 3.34
N LYS A 51 4.07 -15.44 4.65
CA LYS A 51 3.59 -14.45 5.63
C LYS A 51 4.54 -13.27 5.80
N ILE A 52 5.85 -13.52 5.86
CA ILE A 52 6.86 -12.46 5.94
C ILE A 52 6.77 -11.58 4.70
N ALA A 53 6.70 -12.16 3.50
CA ALA A 53 6.56 -11.40 2.25
C ALA A 53 5.29 -10.52 2.24
N GLN A 54 4.16 -11.03 2.74
CA GLN A 54 2.92 -10.26 2.87
C GLN A 54 3.06 -9.08 3.85
N ILE A 55 3.74 -9.29 4.98
CA ILE A 55 3.96 -8.23 5.97
C ILE A 55 4.93 -7.17 5.42
N ASP A 56 5.98 -7.59 4.70
CA ASP A 56 6.96 -6.68 4.10
C ASP A 56 6.28 -5.77 3.06
N SER A 57 5.47 -6.34 2.15
CA SER A 57 4.69 -5.54 1.20
C SER A 57 3.73 -4.55 1.90
N LYS A 58 3.14 -4.95 3.04
CA LYS A 58 2.27 -4.07 3.82
C LYS A 58 3.04 -2.94 4.49
N ILE A 59 4.24 -3.21 5.02
CA ILE A 59 5.12 -2.21 5.62
C ILE A 59 5.53 -1.19 4.56
N GLU A 60 6.02 -1.65 3.40
CA GLU A 60 6.44 -0.78 2.30
C GLU A 60 5.32 0.17 1.87
N LYS A 61 4.10 -0.36 1.69
CA LYS A 61 2.93 0.46 1.36
C LYS A 61 2.65 1.51 2.43
N MET A 62 2.68 1.14 3.71
CA MET A 62 2.39 2.07 4.80
C MET A 62 3.47 3.14 4.98
N GLU A 63 4.74 2.81 4.72
CA GLU A 63 5.85 3.76 4.74
C GLU A 63 5.75 4.75 3.57
N LEU A 64 5.36 4.28 2.39
CA LEU A 64 5.09 5.14 1.24
C LEU A 64 3.92 6.09 1.53
N ASP A 65 2.80 5.58 2.04
CA ASP A 65 1.63 6.40 2.41
C ASP A 65 1.98 7.45 3.48
N LYS A 66 2.86 7.09 4.42
CA LYS A 66 3.37 8.02 5.44
C LYS A 66 4.16 9.16 4.79
N LYS A 67 5.09 8.82 3.91
CA LYS A 67 5.94 9.80 3.23
C LYS A 67 5.10 10.77 2.41
N ILE A 68 4.18 10.24 1.60
CA ILE A 68 3.25 11.05 0.80
C ILE A 68 2.44 12.01 1.68
N LYS A 69 1.95 11.55 2.83
CA LYS A 69 1.19 12.43 3.75
C LYS A 69 2.04 13.54 4.37
N GLU A 70 3.31 13.29 4.67
CA GLU A 70 4.19 14.32 5.21
C GLU A 70 4.59 15.33 4.11
N ASP A 71 4.93 14.83 2.92
CA ASP A 71 5.30 15.67 1.76
C ASP A 71 4.13 16.58 1.33
N LEU A 72 2.89 16.10 1.44
CA LEU A 72 1.68 16.85 1.06
C LEU A 72 1.04 17.63 2.21
N LYS A 73 1.64 17.64 3.40
CA LYS A 73 1.04 18.21 4.62
C LYS A 73 0.69 19.70 4.49
N THR A 74 1.43 20.44 3.69
CA THR A 74 1.28 21.89 3.48
C THR A 74 0.68 22.24 2.12
N VAL A 75 0.32 21.25 1.29
CA VAL A 75 -0.08 21.47 -0.10
C VAL A 75 -1.50 20.98 -0.36
N ALA A 76 -2.37 21.87 -0.84
CA ALA A 76 -3.73 21.54 -1.23
C ALA A 76 -3.82 21.21 -2.73
N LEU A 77 -3.93 19.91 -3.06
CA LEU A 77 -3.99 19.43 -4.46
C LEU A 77 -5.38 19.53 -5.11
N GLY A 78 -6.43 19.84 -4.35
CA GLY A 78 -7.81 19.80 -4.83
C GLY A 78 -8.08 20.81 -5.95
N THR A 79 -7.72 22.08 -5.74
CA THR A 79 -8.05 23.15 -6.68
C THR A 79 -7.35 22.98 -8.03
N SER A 80 -6.06 22.65 -8.03
CA SER A 80 -5.29 22.37 -9.25
C SER A 80 -5.88 21.21 -10.03
N LYS A 81 -6.15 20.10 -9.35
CA LYS A 81 -6.73 18.90 -9.95
C LYS A 81 -8.12 19.12 -10.57
N ILE A 82 -8.93 20.00 -10.00
CA ILE A 82 -10.33 20.17 -10.40
C ILE A 82 -10.50 21.25 -11.48
N ASN A 83 -9.65 22.26 -11.48
CA ASN A 83 -9.87 23.48 -12.26
C ASN A 83 -8.72 23.86 -13.20
N TYR A 84 -7.50 23.38 -12.96
CA TYR A 84 -6.32 23.86 -13.68
C TYR A 84 -5.58 22.77 -14.46
N LEU A 85 -5.87 21.49 -14.19
CA LEU A 85 -5.35 20.37 -14.97
C LEU A 85 -6.40 19.88 -15.96
N ASP A 86 -6.01 19.71 -17.23
CA ASP A 86 -6.89 19.05 -18.20
C ASP A 86 -7.07 17.57 -17.80
N PRO A 87 -8.31 17.13 -17.48
CA PRO A 87 -8.56 15.77 -17.03
C PRO A 87 -8.15 14.72 -18.07
N ARG A 88 -8.12 15.05 -19.36
CA ARG A 88 -7.70 14.16 -20.44
C ARG A 88 -6.25 13.72 -20.31
N ILE A 89 -5.38 14.60 -19.78
CA ILE A 89 -3.98 14.25 -19.50
C ILE A 89 -3.93 13.08 -18.49
N THR A 90 -4.73 13.18 -17.43
CA THR A 90 -4.79 12.16 -16.38
C THR A 90 -5.44 10.88 -16.89
N VAL A 91 -6.53 10.98 -17.66
CA VAL A 91 -7.21 9.80 -18.24
C VAL A 91 -6.28 9.06 -19.20
N ALA A 92 -5.60 9.77 -20.12
CA ALA A 92 -4.67 9.18 -21.06
C ALA A 92 -3.47 8.51 -20.36
N TRP A 93 -2.97 9.11 -19.27
CA TRP A 93 -1.95 8.47 -18.43
C TRP A 93 -2.47 7.19 -17.76
N CYS A 94 -3.69 7.21 -17.20
CA CYS A 94 -4.30 6.03 -16.58
C CYS A 94 -4.48 4.88 -17.58
N LYS A 95 -4.94 5.17 -18.81
CA LYS A 95 -5.06 4.17 -19.87
C LYS A 95 -3.71 3.58 -20.27
N ARG A 96 -2.68 4.41 -20.44
CA ARG A 96 -1.32 3.96 -20.81
C ARG A 96 -0.67 3.02 -19.80
N HIS A 97 -0.93 3.25 -18.51
CA HIS A 97 -0.29 2.50 -17.42
C HIS A 97 -1.25 1.51 -16.73
N GLU A 98 -2.41 1.25 -17.32
CA GLU A 98 -3.43 0.34 -16.78
C GLU A 98 -3.81 0.66 -15.31
N VAL A 99 -3.84 1.95 -14.98
CA VAL A 99 -4.21 2.43 -13.65
C VAL A 99 -5.72 2.65 -13.59
N PRO A 100 -6.46 2.04 -12.66
CA PRO A 100 -7.89 2.28 -12.49
C PRO A 100 -8.16 3.76 -12.19
N ILE A 101 -9.01 4.39 -13.01
CA ILE A 101 -9.28 5.84 -12.94
C ILE A 101 -9.92 6.24 -11.59
N GLU A 102 -10.63 5.31 -10.95
CA GLU A 102 -11.27 5.47 -9.64
C GLU A 102 -10.26 5.67 -8.50
N LYS A 103 -9.00 5.27 -8.71
CA LYS A 103 -7.91 5.56 -7.75
C LYS A 103 -7.48 7.03 -7.82
N ILE A 104 -7.76 7.71 -8.94
CA ILE A 104 -7.38 9.09 -9.16
C ILE A 104 -8.58 10.02 -9.01
N PHE A 105 -9.69 9.75 -9.68
CA PHE A 105 -10.92 10.54 -9.59
C PHE A 105 -11.96 9.82 -8.73
N ASN A 106 -12.49 10.52 -7.73
CA ASN A 106 -13.63 10.04 -6.96
C ASN A 106 -14.91 10.12 -7.81
N LYS A 107 -16.01 9.54 -7.31
CA LYS A 107 -17.31 9.49 -8.03
C LYS A 107 -17.76 10.86 -8.56
N SER A 108 -17.60 11.93 -7.76
CA SER A 108 -17.99 13.28 -8.15
C SER A 108 -17.13 13.82 -9.31
N LEU A 109 -15.81 13.58 -9.29
CA LEU A 109 -14.92 14.01 -10.36
C LEU A 109 -15.11 13.18 -11.64
N LEU A 110 -15.42 11.88 -11.51
CA LEU A 110 -15.78 11.05 -12.66
C LEU A 110 -17.04 11.59 -13.36
N ALA A 111 -18.07 11.96 -12.59
CA ALA A 111 -19.28 12.57 -13.13
C ALA A 111 -19.03 13.95 -13.78
N LYS A 112 -18.12 14.77 -13.21
CA LYS A 112 -17.75 16.08 -13.77
C LYS A 112 -16.97 15.94 -15.09
N PHE A 113 -16.09 14.94 -15.19
CA PHE A 113 -15.14 14.78 -16.29
C PHE A 113 -15.53 13.65 -17.25
N THR A 114 -16.81 13.30 -17.33
CA THR A 114 -17.32 12.26 -18.26
C THR A 114 -16.87 12.48 -19.70
N TRP A 115 -16.91 13.74 -20.15
CA TRP A 115 -16.47 14.14 -21.50
C TRP A 115 -14.98 13.85 -21.80
N ALA A 116 -14.15 13.65 -20.77
CA ALA A 116 -12.73 13.35 -20.92
C ALA A 116 -12.40 11.85 -20.92
N MET A 117 -13.37 10.98 -20.62
CA MET A 117 -13.14 9.54 -20.41
C MET A 117 -12.80 8.78 -21.70
N ASP A 118 -13.31 9.24 -22.85
CA ASP A 118 -13.11 8.58 -24.14
C ASP A 118 -11.81 8.99 -24.84
N VAL A 119 -10.94 9.75 -24.17
CA VAL A 119 -9.71 10.24 -24.79
C VAL A 119 -8.73 9.10 -25.11
N ASP A 120 -8.04 9.21 -26.25
CA ASP A 120 -7.01 8.27 -26.68
C ASP A 120 -5.82 8.23 -25.69
N PRO A 121 -5.24 7.05 -25.41
CA PRO A 121 -4.05 6.94 -24.55
C PRO A 121 -2.84 7.78 -25.02
N SER A 122 -2.72 8.08 -26.31
CA SER A 122 -1.65 8.90 -26.88
C SER A 122 -1.92 10.40 -26.82
N PHE A 123 -3.00 10.84 -26.16
CA PHE A 123 -3.34 12.25 -26.05
C PHE A 123 -2.20 13.10 -25.48
N ARG A 124 -1.99 14.26 -26.11
CA ARG A 124 -1.02 15.27 -25.74
C ARG A 124 -1.74 16.63 -25.76
N PHE A 125 -1.62 17.36 -24.66
CA PHE A 125 -2.15 18.71 -24.50
C PHE A 125 -1.27 19.72 -25.24
#